data_AF-A0A2T4VVI2-F1
#
_entry.id   AF-A0A2T4VVI2-F1
#
_cell.length_a   1.000
_cell.length_b   1.000
_cell.length_c   1.000
_cell.angle_alpha   90.00
_cell.angle_beta   90.00
_cell.angle_gamma   90.00
#
_symmetry.space_group_name_H-M   'P 1'
#
loop_
_entity.id
_entity.type
_entity.pdbx_description
1 polymer ?
#
loop_
_entity_poly.entity_id
_entity_poly.type
_entity_poly.pdbx_seq_one_letter_code
_entity_poly.pdbx_strand_id
1 'polypeptide(L)'
;MTGATPSTATTLRTEVLGDGNANCLERALSLTQPGDSVMLLRDKRDGVGHALVLHPDGSVVDPNLSWKRYGSLEEYLSLNPRYTQGPALDAGVLRQVLSQPPGPRRDAILSALGLGNVANQRVADPPPQRWVSINSGVNVRDIQGNVLTKASGVNEVQVLDTLSAEQDDALNKKTQGNYTWIQVRMPDGTTGYVAESLTHDVPTPPPPRFPEWVNNPSMRPDSVPQELWNHLPPEDRAAVNASARRAVLEQAVLETHPELATPGTQRPSDIPESAWLHIPPEAQHNILAQRQRAAIDEQVALLSGPIPAGGQPVQNPLLGVDSSFGLGTVGDWSTYSAHGNAVQYLNLREMLGKDKGYVSVHNNLCGPLSVAAALGKEPAEALRLLADKTNYAGVLKVNEPMNSAPLAAMFKAAGWDSSWDTSPDAPRPQEIAQLLAEGKELIALVGISSKADGMLREDGLIAHFINVRAVEQQANGQWMVRVYNPFQNREEVYSWADFTAAWHNTNGNESTYAMLVATPPAQQ
;
A
#
# COMPACT_ATOMS: atom_id res chain seq x y z
N MET A 1 -16.41 7.09 3.39
CA MET A 1 -16.99 7.78 4.57
C MET A 1 -18.00 6.87 5.26
N THR A 2 -17.75 6.53 6.54
CA THR A 2 -18.70 6.49 7.66
C THR A 2 -17.80 6.59 8.90
N GLY A 3 -17.57 7.82 9.38
CA GLY A 3 -16.80 8.02 10.61
C GLY A 3 -17.56 7.39 11.75
N ALA A 4 -17.03 6.31 12.33
CA ALA A 4 -17.57 5.73 13.55
C ALA A 4 -17.57 6.83 14.62
N THR A 5 -18.76 7.20 15.09
CA THR A 5 -18.90 8.09 16.23
C THR A 5 -18.24 7.40 17.42
N PRO A 6 -17.33 8.05 18.17
CA PRO A 6 -16.69 7.40 19.32
C PRO A 6 -17.77 6.90 20.28
N SER A 7 -17.71 5.61 20.63
CA SER A 7 -18.67 5.01 21.55
C SER A 7 -18.64 5.73 22.91
N THR A 8 -19.81 5.84 23.54
CA THR A 8 -19.91 6.50 24.84
C THR A 8 -19.13 5.69 25.88
N ALA A 9 -18.29 6.35 26.67
CA ALA A 9 -17.52 5.67 27.71
C ALA A 9 -18.42 4.95 28.72
N THR A 10 -18.15 3.67 28.97
CA THR A 10 -18.86 2.86 29.96
C THR A 10 -17.92 2.34 31.03
N THR A 11 -18.45 1.61 32.00
CA THR A 11 -17.74 1.05 33.14
C THR A 11 -18.22 -0.37 33.37
N LEU A 12 -17.58 -1.15 34.24
CA LEU A 12 -18.09 -2.47 34.61
C LEU A 12 -19.51 -2.40 35.21
N ARG A 13 -19.89 -1.27 35.82
CA ARG A 13 -21.25 -1.07 36.36
C ARG A 13 -22.28 -0.80 35.27
N THR A 14 -21.90 -0.06 34.23
CA THR A 14 -22.84 0.53 33.27
C THR A 14 -22.86 -0.15 31.90
N GLU A 15 -21.86 -0.97 31.56
CA GLU A 15 -21.78 -1.64 30.25
C GLU A 15 -22.96 -2.59 30.02
N VAL A 16 -23.54 -2.56 28.81
CA VAL A 16 -24.64 -3.45 28.42
C VAL A 16 -24.22 -4.20 27.17
N LEU A 17 -23.94 -5.50 27.31
CA LEU A 17 -23.54 -6.34 26.19
C LEU A 17 -24.68 -6.47 25.17
N GLY A 18 -24.36 -6.37 23.88
CA GLY A 18 -25.30 -6.60 22.79
C GLY A 18 -26.37 -5.54 22.60
N ASP A 19 -26.20 -4.33 23.14
CA ASP A 19 -27.14 -3.21 23.00
C ASP A 19 -27.01 -2.44 21.66
N GLY A 20 -26.04 -2.83 20.83
CA GLY A 20 -25.72 -2.18 19.55
C GLY A 20 -24.68 -1.05 19.65
N ASN A 21 -24.17 -0.74 20.85
CA ASN A 21 -23.15 0.29 21.11
C ASN A 21 -21.84 -0.30 21.63
N ALA A 22 -21.44 -1.47 21.11
CA ALA A 22 -20.26 -2.19 21.56
C ALA A 22 -19.00 -1.30 21.54
N ASN A 23 -18.39 -1.12 22.71
CA ASN A 23 -17.10 -0.45 22.85
C ASN A 23 -15.97 -1.49 23.05
N CYS A 24 -14.77 -1.01 23.30
CA CYS A 24 -13.59 -1.84 23.50
C CYS A 24 -13.72 -2.86 24.63
N LEU A 25 -14.54 -2.63 25.67
CA LEU A 25 -14.74 -3.57 26.77
C LEU A 25 -15.53 -4.80 26.31
N GLU A 26 -16.67 -4.60 25.63
CA GLU A 26 -17.43 -5.69 25.02
C GLU A 26 -16.61 -6.42 23.96
N ARG A 27 -15.92 -5.68 23.08
CA ARG A 27 -15.09 -6.30 22.03
C ARG A 27 -13.93 -7.10 22.62
N ALA A 28 -13.21 -6.57 23.61
CA ALA A 28 -12.15 -7.31 24.29
C ALA A 28 -12.70 -8.60 24.88
N LEU A 29 -13.84 -8.53 25.59
CA LEU A 29 -14.47 -9.71 26.17
C LEU A 29 -14.81 -10.76 25.10
N SER A 30 -15.34 -10.34 23.95
CA SER A 30 -15.71 -11.23 22.84
C SER A 30 -14.51 -11.97 22.22
N LEU A 31 -13.32 -11.40 22.29
CA LEU A 31 -12.09 -11.97 21.76
C LEU A 31 -11.36 -12.89 22.75
N THR A 32 -11.72 -12.84 24.03
CA THR A 32 -11.05 -13.64 25.07
C THR A 32 -11.28 -15.15 24.93
N GLN A 33 -10.21 -15.92 25.08
CA GLN A 33 -10.20 -17.37 25.23
C GLN A 33 -10.10 -17.77 26.72
N PRO A 34 -10.32 -19.05 27.07
CA PRO A 34 -10.08 -19.53 28.43
C PRO A 34 -8.62 -19.29 28.87
N GLY A 35 -8.43 -18.65 30.02
CA GLY A 35 -7.11 -18.27 30.54
C GLY A 35 -6.67 -16.85 30.21
N ASP A 36 -7.35 -16.16 29.29
CA ASP A 36 -7.08 -14.76 28.99
C ASP A 36 -7.54 -13.82 30.13
N SER A 37 -6.95 -12.64 30.17
CA SER A 37 -7.38 -11.52 30.99
C SER A 37 -7.72 -10.32 30.12
N VAL A 38 -8.59 -9.43 30.61
CA VAL A 38 -8.84 -8.11 30.02
C VAL A 38 -8.13 -7.05 30.84
N MET A 39 -7.20 -6.35 30.21
CA MET A 39 -6.43 -5.25 30.79
C MET A 39 -7.17 -3.93 30.58
N LEU A 40 -7.50 -3.22 31.65
CA LEU A 40 -8.12 -1.90 31.57
C LEU A 40 -7.05 -0.81 31.66
N LEU A 41 -6.79 -0.12 30.56
CA LEU A 41 -5.86 1.01 30.50
C LEU A 41 -6.52 2.30 30.98
N ARG A 42 -5.71 3.30 31.33
CA ARG A 42 -6.18 4.67 31.61
C ARG A 42 -5.48 5.65 30.68
N ASP A 43 -6.26 6.49 29.99
CA ASP A 43 -5.71 7.61 29.21
C ASP A 43 -5.25 8.72 30.16
N LYS A 44 -4.02 9.21 29.95
CA LYS A 44 -3.41 10.27 30.77
C LYS A 44 -4.14 11.62 30.65
N ARG A 45 -4.92 11.83 29.58
CA ARG A 45 -5.53 13.13 29.25
C ARG A 45 -6.85 13.36 29.98
N ASP A 46 -7.72 12.36 30.00
CA ASP A 46 -9.10 12.49 30.53
C ASP A 46 -9.53 11.32 31.43
N GLY A 47 -8.67 10.33 31.63
CA GLY A 47 -8.96 9.14 32.42
C GLY A 47 -9.92 8.14 31.76
N VAL A 48 -10.41 8.40 30.54
CA VAL A 48 -11.23 7.46 29.77
C VAL A 48 -10.32 6.49 29.05
N GLY A 49 -10.28 5.27 29.56
CA GLY A 49 -9.36 4.23 29.17
C GLY A 49 -9.70 3.47 27.90
N HIS A 50 -8.93 2.40 27.69
CA HIS A 50 -9.13 1.37 26.67
C HIS A 50 -9.09 -0.03 27.33
N ALA A 51 -9.65 -1.04 26.68
CA ALA A 51 -9.56 -2.42 27.12
C ALA A 51 -8.75 -3.25 26.10
N LEU A 52 -7.84 -4.09 26.60
CA LEU A 52 -7.02 -4.99 25.78
C LEU A 52 -7.22 -6.44 26.25
N VAL A 53 -7.04 -7.40 25.35
CA VAL A 53 -6.91 -8.81 25.72
C VAL A 53 -5.45 -9.11 26.02
N LEU A 54 -5.16 -9.67 27.19
CA LEU A 54 -3.86 -10.16 27.62
C LEU A 54 -3.90 -11.68 27.66
N HIS A 55 -3.06 -12.31 26.86
CA HIS A 55 -2.94 -13.76 26.79
C HIS A 55 -1.96 -14.31 27.84
N PRO A 56 -2.07 -15.61 28.21
CA PRO A 56 -1.15 -16.25 29.15
C PRO A 56 0.33 -16.22 28.73
N ASP A 57 0.61 -16.15 27.42
CA ASP A 57 1.96 -16.03 26.87
C ASP A 57 2.55 -14.61 26.99
N GLY A 58 1.81 -13.66 27.60
CA GLY A 58 2.21 -12.27 27.79
C GLY A 58 1.89 -11.35 26.62
N SER A 59 1.45 -11.91 25.49
CA SER A 59 1.07 -11.13 24.31
C SER A 59 -0.26 -10.42 24.52
N VAL A 60 -0.48 -9.37 23.73
CA VAL A 60 -1.63 -8.48 23.87
C VAL A 60 -2.33 -8.29 22.53
N VAL A 61 -3.66 -8.22 22.56
CA VAL A 61 -4.49 -7.90 21.39
C VAL A 61 -5.35 -6.67 21.70
N ASP A 62 -5.30 -5.70 20.81
CA ASP A 62 -6.24 -4.57 20.82
C ASP A 62 -7.54 -5.02 20.14
N PRO A 63 -8.70 -4.98 20.83
CA PRO A 63 -9.96 -5.40 20.24
C PRO A 63 -10.40 -4.57 19.03
N ASN A 64 -9.88 -3.35 18.87
CA ASN A 64 -10.15 -2.50 17.72
C ASN A 64 -9.20 -2.79 16.55
N LEU A 65 -8.15 -3.59 16.78
CA LEU A 65 -7.23 -4.12 15.78
C LEU A 65 -7.04 -5.63 16.02
N SER A 66 -8.14 -6.38 16.04
CA SER A 66 -8.16 -7.78 16.51
C SER A 66 -7.26 -8.76 15.72
N TRP A 67 -6.82 -8.36 14.53
CA TRP A 67 -5.87 -9.11 13.69
C TRP A 67 -4.40 -8.81 14.06
N LYS A 68 -4.13 -7.78 14.88
CA LYS A 68 -2.79 -7.42 15.35
C LYS A 68 -2.54 -7.98 16.75
N ARG A 69 -1.45 -8.74 16.87
CA ARG A 69 -0.94 -9.22 18.16
C ARG A 69 0.37 -8.50 18.48
N TYR A 70 0.44 -7.94 19.68
CA TYR A 70 1.65 -7.35 20.24
C TYR A 70 2.34 -8.42 21.08
N GLY A 71 3.66 -8.55 20.97
CA GLY A 71 4.45 -9.53 21.71
C GLY A 71 4.41 -9.33 23.23
N SER A 72 4.14 -8.10 23.69
CA SER A 72 3.96 -7.79 25.11
C SER A 72 3.09 -6.55 25.37
N LEU A 73 2.66 -6.37 26.62
CA LEU A 73 2.02 -5.13 27.06
C LEU A 73 2.97 -3.92 26.97
N GLU A 74 4.25 -4.12 27.26
CA GLU A 74 5.26 -3.06 27.18
C GLU A 74 5.39 -2.53 25.75
N GLU A 75 5.41 -3.44 24.77
CA GLU A 75 5.40 -3.09 23.35
C GLU A 75 4.16 -2.26 23.00
N TYR A 76 2.96 -2.70 23.38
CA TYR A 76 1.74 -1.92 23.15
C TYR A 76 1.79 -0.52 23.78
N LEU A 77 2.24 -0.41 25.04
CA LEU A 77 2.31 0.87 25.76
C LEU A 77 3.39 1.81 25.20
N SER A 78 4.49 1.26 24.69
CA SER A 78 5.51 2.03 23.97
C SER A 78 4.96 2.65 22.68
N LEU A 79 4.06 1.93 22.01
CA LEU A 79 3.40 2.40 20.80
C LEU A 79 2.25 3.37 21.10
N ASN A 80 1.66 3.29 22.30
CA ASN A 80 0.54 4.10 22.75
C ASN A 80 0.84 4.81 24.09
N PRO A 81 1.80 5.76 24.12
CA PRO A 81 2.31 6.35 25.35
C PRO A 81 1.27 7.19 26.12
N ARG A 82 0.15 7.54 25.50
CA ARG A 82 -0.99 8.20 26.16
C ARG A 82 -1.65 7.31 27.22
N TYR A 83 -1.48 5.99 27.12
CA TYR A 83 -2.05 5.07 28.09
C TYR A 83 -1.09 4.76 29.24
N THR A 84 -1.69 4.51 30.39
CA THR A 84 -1.03 3.90 31.54
C THR A 84 -1.67 2.55 31.81
N GLN A 85 -0.83 1.60 32.25
CA GLN A 85 -1.31 0.31 32.69
C GLN A 85 -2.28 0.48 33.87
N GLY A 86 -3.42 -0.19 33.79
CA GLY A 86 -4.34 -0.34 34.90
C GLY A 86 -4.48 -1.81 35.32
N PRO A 87 -5.62 -2.19 35.94
CA PRO A 87 -5.83 -3.55 36.42
C PRO A 87 -6.15 -4.53 35.28
N ALA A 88 -5.62 -5.74 35.38
CA ALA A 88 -6.04 -6.89 34.59
C ALA A 88 -7.14 -7.67 35.33
N LEU A 89 -8.18 -8.07 34.60
CA LEU A 89 -9.29 -8.85 35.11
C LEU A 89 -9.34 -10.19 34.37
N ASP A 90 -9.46 -11.30 35.10
CA ASP A 90 -9.70 -12.60 34.49
C ASP A 90 -10.95 -12.55 33.59
N ALA A 91 -10.86 -13.11 32.38
CA ALA A 91 -11.96 -13.04 31.42
C ALA A 91 -13.21 -13.80 31.91
N GLY A 92 -13.05 -14.88 32.68
CA GLY A 92 -14.16 -15.60 33.31
C GLY A 92 -14.88 -14.75 34.35
N VAL A 93 -14.13 -14.04 35.20
CA VAL A 93 -14.66 -13.05 36.14
C VAL A 93 -15.41 -11.93 35.41
N LEU A 94 -14.83 -11.40 34.34
CA LEU A 94 -15.45 -10.32 33.58
C LEU A 94 -16.75 -10.77 32.90
N ARG A 95 -16.79 -11.97 32.31
CA ARG A 95 -18.03 -12.58 31.76
C ARG A 95 -19.09 -12.75 32.85
N GLN A 96 -18.70 -13.20 34.04
CA GLN A 96 -19.64 -13.36 35.16
C GLN A 96 -20.31 -12.02 35.52
N VAL A 97 -19.52 -10.95 35.62
CA VAL A 97 -20.03 -9.59 35.94
C VAL A 97 -20.94 -9.06 34.82
N LEU A 98 -20.46 -9.10 33.57
CA LEU A 98 -21.14 -8.46 32.44
C LEU A 98 -22.33 -9.27 31.91
N SER A 99 -22.46 -10.56 32.27
CA SER A 99 -23.66 -11.37 32.02
C SER A 99 -24.91 -10.89 32.77
N GLN A 100 -24.73 -10.14 33.86
CA GLN A 100 -25.85 -9.54 34.60
C GLN A 100 -26.09 -8.13 34.05
N PRO A 101 -27.33 -7.66 33.90
CA PRO A 101 -27.60 -6.27 33.51
C PRO A 101 -27.14 -5.28 34.61
N PRO A 102 -26.93 -3.99 34.27
CA PRO A 102 -26.64 -2.94 35.25
C PRO A 102 -27.67 -2.93 36.39
N GLY A 103 -27.19 -2.82 37.64
CA GLY A 103 -28.05 -2.70 38.82
C GLY A 103 -27.54 -3.45 40.06
N PRO A 104 -28.37 -3.55 41.12
CA PRO A 104 -27.94 -4.03 42.44
C PRO A 104 -27.32 -5.43 42.44
N ARG A 105 -27.79 -6.33 41.56
CA ARG A 105 -27.25 -7.68 41.45
C ARG A 105 -25.83 -7.70 40.90
N ARG A 106 -25.55 -6.86 39.90
CA ARG A 106 -24.20 -6.70 39.34
C ARG A 106 -23.28 -6.04 40.36
N ASP A 107 -23.75 -5.02 41.07
CA ASP A 107 -22.99 -4.35 42.12
C ASP A 107 -22.62 -5.30 43.28
N ALA A 108 -23.53 -6.21 43.64
CA ALA A 108 -23.25 -7.24 44.64
C ALA A 108 -22.13 -8.21 44.17
N ILE A 109 -22.13 -8.62 42.89
CA ILE A 109 -21.06 -9.47 42.32
C ILE A 109 -19.74 -8.70 42.31
N LEU A 110 -19.73 -7.45 41.83
CA LEU A 110 -18.56 -6.59 41.83
C LEU A 110 -17.97 -6.42 43.25
N SER A 111 -18.83 -6.26 44.26
CA SER A 111 -18.40 -6.19 45.66
C SER A 111 -17.86 -7.51 46.18
N ALA A 112 -18.51 -8.63 45.87
CA ALA A 112 -18.09 -9.97 46.31
C ALA A 112 -16.74 -10.39 45.70
N LEU A 113 -16.45 -9.93 44.49
CA LEU A 113 -15.18 -10.18 43.78
C LEU A 113 -14.09 -9.14 44.09
N GLY A 114 -14.35 -8.19 45.00
CA GLY A 114 -13.37 -7.16 45.35
C GLY A 114 -13.07 -6.14 44.25
N LEU A 115 -13.92 -6.05 43.22
CA LEU A 115 -13.71 -5.21 42.03
C LEU A 115 -14.19 -3.77 42.19
N GLY A 116 -14.59 -3.35 43.41
CA GLY A 116 -15.18 -2.03 43.65
C GLY A 116 -14.33 -0.86 43.16
N ASN A 117 -13.00 -0.94 43.29
CA ASN A 117 -12.05 0.09 42.86
C ASN A 117 -11.88 0.18 41.34
N VAL A 118 -12.12 -0.93 40.64
CA VAL A 118 -11.98 -1.05 39.17
C VAL A 118 -13.31 -0.82 38.46
N ALA A 119 -14.42 -1.07 39.17
CA ALA A 119 -15.77 -1.03 38.63
C ALA A 119 -16.18 0.31 38.01
N ASN A 120 -15.55 1.41 38.44
CA ASN A 120 -15.81 2.77 37.94
C ASN A 120 -14.81 3.23 36.88
N GLN A 121 -13.84 2.39 36.49
CA GLN A 121 -12.92 2.74 35.43
C GLN A 121 -13.69 2.89 34.12
N ARG A 122 -13.59 4.09 33.54
CA ARG A 122 -14.23 4.41 32.29
C ARG A 122 -13.42 3.83 31.15
N VAL A 123 -14.09 3.18 30.21
CA VAL A 123 -13.51 2.60 29.01
C VAL A 123 -14.35 3.06 27.84
N ALA A 124 -13.69 3.50 26.78
CA ALA A 124 -14.32 3.83 25.51
C ALA A 124 -13.42 3.35 24.40
N ASP A 125 -13.94 3.34 23.17
CA ASP A 125 -13.04 3.15 22.05
C ASP A 125 -11.98 4.26 22.03
N PRO A 126 -10.69 3.91 21.85
CA PRO A 126 -9.69 4.88 21.48
C PRO A 126 -10.28 5.75 20.37
N PRO A 127 -10.21 7.09 20.48
CA PRO A 127 -10.38 7.90 19.29
C PRO A 127 -9.40 7.34 18.25
N PRO A 128 -9.84 7.23 16.97
CA PRO A 128 -9.02 6.64 15.92
C PRO A 128 -7.63 7.27 15.97
N GLN A 129 -6.59 6.44 15.77
CA GLN A 129 -5.22 6.95 15.73
C GLN A 129 -5.19 8.12 14.75
N ARG A 130 -4.82 9.30 15.25
CA ARG A 130 -4.75 10.50 14.43
C ARG A 130 -3.44 10.46 13.67
N TRP A 131 -3.54 10.60 12.35
CA TRP A 131 -2.39 10.70 11.48
C TRP A 131 -2.43 12.04 10.78
N VAL A 132 -1.26 12.60 10.53
CA VAL A 132 -1.14 13.85 9.81
C VAL A 132 -0.06 13.73 8.73
N SER A 133 -0.20 14.46 7.64
CA SER A 133 0.88 14.66 6.67
C SER A 133 1.70 15.88 7.05
N ILE A 134 3.02 15.74 6.92
CA ILE A 134 3.99 16.84 7.02
C ILE A 134 4.69 17.02 5.68
N ASN A 135 4.65 18.24 5.15
CA ASN A 135 5.23 18.57 3.85
C ASN A 135 6.74 18.76 3.92
N SER A 136 7.37 18.75 2.74
CA SER A 136 8.81 18.97 2.59
C SER A 136 9.25 20.28 3.26
N GLY A 137 10.35 20.24 4.02
CA GLY A 137 10.92 21.40 4.70
C GLY A 137 10.35 21.70 6.09
N VAL A 138 9.30 20.98 6.53
CA VAL A 138 8.83 21.06 7.92
C VAL A 138 9.88 20.47 8.87
N ASN A 139 10.22 21.22 9.93
CA ASN A 139 11.19 20.79 10.94
C ASN A 139 10.50 19.93 11.99
N VAL A 140 10.99 18.72 12.20
CA VAL A 140 10.66 17.89 13.35
C VAL A 140 11.68 18.17 14.45
N ARG A 141 11.20 18.51 15.65
CA ARG A 141 12.03 19.01 16.74
C ARG A 141 12.02 18.10 17.96
N ASP A 142 13.05 18.20 18.79
CA ASP A 142 13.00 17.68 20.17
C ASP A 142 12.26 18.67 21.10
N ILE A 143 12.08 18.29 22.37
CA ILE A 143 11.44 19.14 23.39
C ILE A 143 12.35 20.33 23.80
N GLN A 144 13.61 20.32 23.37
CA GLN A 144 14.56 21.41 23.51
C GLN A 144 14.51 22.39 22.32
N GLY A 145 13.67 22.13 21.32
CA GLY A 145 13.53 22.97 20.13
C GLY A 145 14.61 22.76 19.08
N ASN A 146 15.55 21.83 19.28
CA ASN A 146 16.54 21.50 18.26
C ASN A 146 15.87 20.75 17.11
N VAL A 147 16.33 20.97 15.89
CA VAL A 147 15.85 20.22 14.73
C VAL A 147 16.47 18.82 14.77
N LEU A 148 15.62 17.79 14.90
CA LEU A 148 16.02 16.39 14.81
C LEU A 148 16.17 15.98 13.35
N THR A 149 15.16 16.30 12.55
CA THR A 149 15.14 16.03 11.12
C THR A 149 14.27 17.05 10.39
N LYS A 150 14.44 17.13 9.07
CA LYS A 150 13.55 17.87 8.17
C LYS A 150 12.79 16.86 7.33
N ALA A 151 11.48 17.04 7.23
CA ALA A 151 10.66 16.23 6.34
C ALA A 151 11.19 16.37 4.90
N SER A 152 11.52 15.23 4.27
CA SER A 152 11.79 15.12 2.84
C SER A 152 10.53 14.63 2.15
N GLY A 153 9.96 15.45 1.26
CA GLY A 153 8.67 15.13 0.64
C GLY A 153 7.49 15.14 1.62
N VAL A 154 6.39 14.52 1.24
CA VAL A 154 5.21 14.35 2.09
C VAL A 154 5.39 13.11 2.96
N ASN A 155 5.41 13.27 4.29
CA ASN A 155 5.49 12.15 5.22
C ASN A 155 4.18 12.05 6.02
N GLU A 156 3.55 10.88 5.99
CA GLU A 156 2.45 10.57 6.91
C GLU A 156 3.02 10.11 8.25
N VAL A 157 2.66 10.81 9.32
CA VAL A 157 3.19 10.58 10.67
C VAL A 157 2.08 10.34 11.66
N GLN A 158 2.34 9.44 12.61
CA GLN A 158 1.39 9.12 13.66
C GLN A 158 1.44 10.21 14.73
N VAL A 159 0.30 10.80 15.07
CA VAL A 159 0.19 11.70 16.23
C VAL A 159 0.09 10.86 17.50
N LEU A 160 1.11 10.96 18.35
CA LEU A 160 1.19 10.23 19.60
C LEU A 160 0.47 10.97 20.73
N ASP A 161 0.66 12.29 20.79
CA ASP A 161 0.10 13.16 21.84
C ASP A 161 0.03 14.62 21.39
N THR A 162 -0.67 15.44 22.16
CA THR A 162 -0.65 16.91 22.04
C THR A 162 -0.01 17.47 23.30
N LEU A 163 0.94 18.39 23.15
CA LEU A 163 1.59 19.01 24.30
C LEU A 163 0.58 19.81 25.13
N SER A 164 0.81 19.87 26.44
CA SER A 164 0.07 20.79 27.31
C SER A 164 0.45 22.25 27.00
N ALA A 165 -0.41 23.20 27.35
CA ALA A 165 -0.15 24.63 27.15
C ALA A 165 1.19 25.09 27.75
N GLU A 166 1.59 24.55 28.90
CA GLU A 166 2.88 24.88 29.54
C GLU A 166 4.08 24.36 28.71
N GLN A 167 3.94 23.18 28.11
CA GLN A 167 4.97 22.58 27.26
C GLN A 167 5.04 23.27 25.90
N ASP A 168 3.89 23.64 25.33
CA ASP A 168 3.80 24.48 24.13
C ASP A 168 4.53 25.81 24.35
N ASP A 169 4.24 26.52 25.44
CA ASP A 169 4.90 27.78 25.81
C ASP A 169 6.42 27.61 25.96
N ALA A 170 6.86 26.51 26.57
CA ALA A 170 8.28 26.22 26.72
C ALA A 170 8.98 25.97 25.37
N LEU A 171 8.31 25.31 24.42
CA LEU A 171 8.85 25.04 23.10
C LEU A 171 8.78 26.26 22.17
N ASN A 172 7.70 27.04 22.26
CA ASN A 172 7.50 28.32 21.57
C ASN A 172 8.58 29.34 21.94
N LYS A 173 8.96 29.43 23.23
CA LYS A 173 10.07 30.28 23.69
C LYS A 173 11.41 29.92 23.04
N LYS A 174 11.67 28.64 22.78
CA LYS A 174 12.92 28.16 22.17
C LYS A 174 12.93 28.29 20.65
N THR A 175 11.76 28.14 20.04
CA THR A 175 11.59 28.17 18.57
C THR A 175 11.22 29.56 18.04
N GLN A 176 11.00 30.54 18.93
CA GLN A 176 10.49 31.87 18.61
C GLN A 176 9.15 31.82 17.85
N GLY A 177 8.35 30.80 18.14
CA GLY A 177 7.05 30.54 17.51
C GLY A 177 5.87 30.86 18.41
N ASN A 178 4.67 30.72 17.86
CA ASN A 178 3.41 30.68 18.61
C ASN A 178 2.53 29.60 18.00
N TYR A 179 2.90 28.34 18.29
CA TYR A 179 2.26 27.16 17.74
C TYR A 179 1.74 26.26 18.85
N THR A 180 0.69 25.50 18.53
CA THR A 180 0.37 24.27 19.25
C THR A 180 1.22 23.16 18.68
N TRP A 181 1.86 22.38 19.56
CA TRP A 181 2.75 21.31 19.15
C TRP A 181 2.13 19.95 19.40
N ILE A 182 2.26 19.09 18.39
CA ILE A 182 1.87 17.69 18.46
C ILE A 182 3.12 16.82 18.45
N GLN A 183 3.11 15.80 19.30
CA GLN A 183 4.14 14.76 19.30
C GLN A 183 3.83 13.77 18.18
N VAL A 184 4.81 13.52 17.32
CA VAL A 184 4.67 12.65 16.16
C VAL A 184 5.73 11.55 16.13
N ARG A 185 5.35 10.38 15.62
CA ARG A 185 6.27 9.29 15.27
C ARG A 185 6.49 9.27 13.75
N MET A 186 7.75 9.42 13.38
CA MET A 186 8.23 9.35 12.00
C MET A 186 8.26 7.90 11.49
N PRO A 187 8.26 7.67 10.16
CA PRO A 187 8.34 6.33 9.58
C PRO A 187 9.58 5.52 9.99
N ASP A 188 10.69 6.20 10.31
CA ASP A 188 11.92 5.59 10.81
C ASP A 188 11.87 5.23 12.31
N GLY A 189 10.72 5.45 12.97
CA GLY A 189 10.50 5.23 14.39
C GLY A 189 10.90 6.40 15.29
N THR A 190 11.58 7.42 14.75
CA THR A 190 12.00 8.59 15.51
C THR A 190 10.77 9.35 16.01
N THR A 191 10.79 9.78 17.27
CA THR A 191 9.71 10.59 17.84
C THR A 191 10.18 12.03 18.01
N GLY A 192 9.33 12.99 17.62
CA GLY A 192 9.62 14.42 17.76
C GLY A 192 8.34 15.25 17.83
N TYR A 193 8.49 16.56 17.66
CA TYR A 193 7.40 17.53 17.75
C TYR A 193 7.31 18.34 16.47
N VAL A 194 6.09 18.57 16.01
CA VAL A 194 5.78 19.42 14.86
C VAL A 194 4.66 20.40 15.23
N ALA A 195 4.72 21.60 14.65
CA ALA A 195 3.65 22.59 14.81
C ALA A 195 2.39 22.08 14.08
N GLU A 196 1.28 21.97 14.79
CA GLU A 196 0.03 21.41 14.28
C GLU A 196 -0.47 22.16 13.04
N SER A 197 -0.32 23.49 13.02
CA SER A 197 -0.70 24.34 11.89
C SER A 197 0.08 24.08 10.59
N LEU A 198 1.16 23.29 10.64
CA LEU A 198 1.95 22.89 9.48
C LEU A 198 1.63 21.46 9.02
N THR A 199 0.55 20.89 9.53
CA THR A 199 0.14 19.51 9.25
C THR A 199 -1.27 19.48 8.68
N HIS A 200 -1.59 18.42 7.94
CA HIS A 200 -2.95 18.17 7.47
C HIS A 200 -3.40 16.81 7.99
N ASP A 201 -4.61 16.72 8.54
CA ASP A 201 -5.15 15.42 8.96
C ASP A 201 -5.24 14.49 7.76
N VAL A 202 -4.74 13.27 7.94
CA VAL A 202 -4.87 12.19 6.96
C VAL A 202 -5.56 10.99 7.59
N PRO A 203 -6.25 10.17 6.80
CA PRO A 203 -6.83 8.94 7.31
C PRO A 203 -5.74 8.03 7.90
N THR A 204 -6.08 7.29 8.96
CA THR A 204 -5.18 6.28 9.54
C THR A 204 -4.68 5.34 8.42
N PRO A 205 -3.36 5.18 8.24
CA PRO A 205 -2.82 4.22 7.29
C PRO A 205 -3.27 2.83 7.70
N PRO A 206 -3.52 1.95 6.71
CA PRO A 206 -3.81 0.57 7.00
C PRO A 206 -2.62 -0.03 7.72
N PRO A 207 -2.88 -1.08 8.50
CA PRO A 207 -1.81 -1.76 9.18
C PRO A 207 -0.78 -2.36 8.23
N PRO A 208 0.44 -2.65 8.74
CA PRO A 208 1.41 -3.42 7.98
C PRO A 208 0.78 -4.72 7.47
N ARG A 209 0.90 -4.98 6.18
CA ARG A 209 0.43 -6.21 5.51
C ARG A 209 1.09 -7.45 6.11
N PHE A 210 2.33 -7.31 6.59
CA PHE A 210 3.14 -8.41 7.08
C PHE A 210 3.34 -8.37 8.60
N PRO A 211 3.36 -9.55 9.27
CA PRO A 211 3.83 -9.65 10.64
C PRO A 211 5.24 -9.08 10.81
N GLU A 212 5.54 -8.53 11.99
CA GLU A 212 6.82 -7.87 12.26
C GLU A 212 8.04 -8.81 12.06
N TRP A 213 7.88 -10.09 12.39
CA TRP A 213 8.93 -11.09 12.26
C TRP A 213 9.40 -11.28 10.81
N VAL A 214 8.58 -10.93 9.81
CA VAL A 214 8.96 -11.03 8.39
C VAL A 214 10.13 -10.10 8.04
N ASN A 215 10.36 -9.03 8.80
CA ASN A 215 11.53 -8.15 8.63
C ASN A 215 12.61 -8.34 9.67
N ASN A 216 12.30 -9.10 10.72
CA ASN A 216 13.20 -9.27 11.84
C ASN A 216 13.70 -10.71 11.90
N PRO A 217 14.92 -11.00 11.39
CA PRO A 217 15.46 -12.34 11.36
C PRO A 217 15.69 -12.94 12.76
N SER A 218 15.68 -12.11 13.81
CA SER A 218 15.80 -12.55 15.20
C SER A 218 14.47 -12.95 15.85
N MET A 219 13.35 -12.55 15.24
CA MET A 219 12.02 -12.89 15.75
C MET A 219 11.59 -14.28 15.30
N ARG A 220 10.80 -14.94 16.16
CA ARG A 220 10.21 -16.24 15.88
C ARG A 220 9.03 -16.08 14.92
N PRO A 221 8.94 -16.86 13.83
CA PRO A 221 7.73 -16.93 13.04
C PRO A 221 6.55 -17.50 13.82
N ASP A 222 5.35 -16.97 13.63
CA ASP A 222 4.15 -17.39 14.36
C ASP A 222 3.81 -18.89 14.17
N SER A 223 4.19 -19.44 13.02
CA SER A 223 4.03 -20.85 12.68
C SER A 223 4.95 -21.80 13.46
N VAL A 224 5.96 -21.29 14.16
CA VAL A 224 6.95 -22.10 14.88
C VAL A 224 6.62 -22.12 16.37
N PRO A 225 6.37 -23.28 17.00
CA PRO A 225 6.14 -23.38 18.44
C PRO A 225 7.31 -22.80 19.26
N GLN A 226 7.00 -22.10 20.36
CA GLN A 226 8.00 -21.39 21.17
C GLN A 226 9.05 -22.35 21.74
N GLU A 227 8.60 -23.53 22.18
CA GLU A 227 9.46 -24.59 22.69
C GLU A 227 10.48 -25.02 21.63
N LEU A 228 10.02 -25.28 20.41
CA LEU A 228 10.90 -25.63 19.30
C LEU A 228 11.89 -24.51 19.00
N TRP A 229 11.41 -23.26 18.90
CA TRP A 229 12.27 -22.10 18.63
C TRP A 229 13.39 -21.93 19.65
N ASN A 230 13.07 -22.08 20.93
CA ASN A 230 14.05 -21.95 22.01
C ASN A 230 15.14 -23.04 21.96
N HIS A 231 14.84 -24.21 21.39
CA HIS A 231 15.78 -25.32 21.23
C HIS A 231 16.59 -25.29 19.93
N LEU A 232 16.21 -24.47 18.94
CA LEU A 232 16.98 -24.33 17.71
C LEU A 232 18.28 -23.55 17.95
N PRO A 233 19.42 -24.02 17.43
CA PRO A 233 20.63 -23.22 17.26
C PRO A 233 20.38 -21.93 16.45
N PRO A 234 21.16 -20.85 16.65
CA PRO A 234 20.99 -19.60 15.91
C PRO A 234 20.98 -19.74 14.38
N GLU A 235 21.83 -20.62 13.84
CA GLU A 235 21.90 -20.92 12.41
C GLU A 235 20.61 -21.56 11.87
N ASP A 236 20.01 -22.48 12.65
CA ASP A 236 18.77 -23.14 12.28
C ASP A 236 17.58 -22.17 12.41
N ARG A 237 17.61 -21.27 13.41
CA ARG A 237 16.62 -20.19 13.54
C ARG A 237 16.62 -19.28 12.32
N ALA A 238 17.81 -18.91 11.81
CA ALA A 238 17.94 -18.09 10.62
C ALA A 238 17.39 -18.80 9.38
N ALA A 239 17.68 -20.10 9.22
CA ALA A 239 17.16 -20.90 8.11
C ALA A 239 15.62 -21.07 8.16
N VAL A 240 15.08 -21.35 9.35
CA VAL A 240 13.62 -21.45 9.57
C VAL A 240 12.95 -20.10 9.32
N ASN A 241 13.51 -19.00 9.82
CA ASN A 241 12.97 -17.66 9.58
C ASN A 241 13.01 -17.32 8.08
N ALA A 242 14.12 -17.57 7.38
CA ALA A 242 14.22 -17.33 5.94
C ALA A 242 13.18 -18.13 5.14
N SER A 243 12.98 -19.40 5.49
CA SER A 243 11.97 -20.26 4.85
C SER A 243 10.54 -19.77 5.13
N ALA A 244 10.21 -19.48 6.38
CA ALA A 244 8.91 -18.96 6.78
C ALA A 244 8.62 -17.59 6.13
N ARG A 245 9.62 -16.72 6.09
CA ARG A 245 9.57 -15.39 5.46
C ARG A 245 9.24 -15.55 3.99
N ARG A 246 9.96 -16.43 3.29
CA ARG A 246 9.70 -16.71 1.87
C ARG A 246 8.28 -17.22 1.65
N ALA A 247 7.80 -18.15 2.46
CA ALA A 247 6.45 -18.70 2.31
C ALA A 247 5.36 -17.61 2.45
N VAL A 248 5.48 -16.73 3.45
CA VAL A 248 4.54 -15.61 3.64
C VAL A 248 4.60 -14.62 2.47
N LEU A 249 5.80 -14.26 2.02
CA LEU A 249 5.96 -13.34 0.90
C LEU A 249 5.45 -13.96 -0.41
N GLU A 250 5.73 -15.23 -0.66
CA GLU A 250 5.25 -15.94 -1.86
C GLU A 250 3.72 -16.04 -1.88
N GLN A 251 3.10 -16.34 -0.73
CA GLN A 251 1.64 -16.29 -0.62
C GLN A 251 1.12 -14.88 -0.92
N ALA A 252 1.74 -13.85 -0.36
CA ALA A 252 1.34 -12.47 -0.61
C ALA A 252 1.47 -12.08 -2.10
N VAL A 253 2.49 -12.58 -2.81
CA VAL A 253 2.61 -12.41 -4.26
C VAL A 253 1.43 -13.05 -4.98
N LEU A 254 1.08 -14.29 -4.65
CA LEU A 254 -0.03 -14.99 -5.30
C LEU A 254 -1.40 -14.37 -5.01
N GLU A 255 -1.55 -13.70 -3.87
CA GLU A 255 -2.76 -12.93 -3.53
C GLU A 255 -2.89 -11.65 -4.36
N THR A 256 -1.78 -10.93 -4.62
CA THR A 256 -1.79 -9.70 -5.44
C THR A 256 -1.70 -9.98 -6.93
N HIS A 257 -1.14 -11.13 -7.31
CA HIS A 257 -0.90 -11.56 -8.68
C HIS A 257 -1.47 -12.96 -8.92
N PRO A 258 -2.81 -13.11 -8.92
CA PRO A 258 -3.45 -14.41 -9.13
C PRO A 258 -3.12 -15.04 -10.49
N GLU A 259 -2.74 -14.25 -11.49
CA GLU A 259 -2.22 -14.70 -12.78
C GLU A 259 -0.95 -15.55 -12.66
N LEU A 260 -0.19 -15.40 -11.56
CA LEU A 260 0.98 -16.21 -11.25
C LEU A 260 0.64 -17.50 -10.49
N ALA A 261 -0.63 -17.82 -10.22
CA ALA A 261 -1.01 -19.06 -9.53
C ALA A 261 -0.78 -20.32 -10.39
N THR A 262 -0.82 -20.18 -11.72
CA THR A 262 -0.58 -21.26 -12.67
C THR A 262 0.41 -20.83 -13.75
N PRO A 263 1.23 -21.76 -14.28
CA PRO A 263 2.06 -21.45 -15.45
C PRO A 263 1.17 -20.91 -16.58
N GLY A 264 1.59 -19.79 -17.19
CA GLY A 264 0.90 -19.24 -18.35
C GLY A 264 0.83 -20.25 -19.50
N THR A 265 -0.10 -20.05 -20.42
CA THR A 265 -0.27 -20.93 -21.60
C THR A 265 0.27 -20.31 -22.89
N GLN A 266 0.68 -19.05 -22.85
CA GLN A 266 1.12 -18.31 -24.02
C GLN A 266 2.60 -18.58 -24.32
N ARG A 267 2.94 -18.64 -25.61
CA ARG A 267 4.32 -18.73 -26.08
C ARG A 267 5.10 -17.49 -25.63
N PRO A 268 6.30 -17.64 -25.04
CA PRO A 268 7.20 -16.51 -24.79
C PRO A 268 7.60 -15.81 -26.09
N SER A 269 7.50 -14.49 -26.14
CA SER A 269 7.73 -13.70 -27.35
C SER A 269 9.16 -13.79 -27.87
N ASP A 270 10.12 -14.02 -26.99
CA ASP A 270 11.54 -14.23 -27.28
C ASP A 270 11.86 -15.60 -27.92
N ILE A 271 10.90 -16.53 -27.92
CA ILE A 271 11.01 -17.80 -28.64
C ILE A 271 10.23 -17.69 -29.94
N PRO A 272 10.87 -17.73 -31.13
CA PRO A 272 10.17 -17.66 -32.41
C PRO A 272 9.06 -18.71 -32.52
N GLU A 273 7.94 -18.36 -33.15
CA GLU A 273 6.78 -19.27 -33.27
C GLU A 273 7.18 -20.58 -33.94
N SER A 274 8.00 -20.48 -34.99
CA SER A 274 8.57 -21.64 -35.67
C SER A 274 9.39 -22.52 -34.73
N ALA A 275 10.14 -21.97 -33.78
CA ALA A 275 10.86 -22.76 -32.79
C ALA A 275 9.91 -23.37 -31.75
N TRP A 276 8.97 -22.58 -31.23
CA TRP A 276 8.02 -22.99 -30.20
C TRP A 276 7.20 -24.22 -30.62
N LEU A 277 6.70 -24.23 -31.86
CA LEU A 277 5.90 -25.33 -32.41
C LEU A 277 6.67 -26.66 -32.52
N HIS A 278 8.02 -26.64 -32.47
CA HIS A 278 8.85 -27.84 -32.50
C HIS A 278 9.31 -28.29 -31.09
N ILE A 279 9.01 -27.52 -30.05
CA ILE A 279 9.29 -27.90 -28.65
C ILE A 279 8.20 -28.89 -28.19
N PRO A 280 8.56 -30.07 -27.64
CA PRO A 280 7.58 -31.00 -27.08
C PRO A 280 6.71 -30.34 -26.00
N PRO A 281 5.41 -30.70 -25.86
CA PRO A 281 4.51 -30.07 -24.89
C PRO A 281 5.01 -30.07 -23.44
N GLU A 282 5.68 -31.14 -23.00
CA GLU A 282 6.29 -31.22 -21.67
C GLU A 282 7.40 -30.17 -21.49
N ALA A 283 8.24 -29.98 -22.50
CA ALA A 283 9.29 -28.97 -22.47
C ALA A 283 8.72 -27.55 -22.54
N GLN A 284 7.64 -27.33 -23.30
CA GLN A 284 6.90 -26.06 -23.30
C GLN A 284 6.36 -25.75 -21.89
N HIS A 285 5.72 -26.72 -21.24
CA HIS A 285 5.22 -26.57 -19.87
C HIS A 285 6.34 -26.24 -18.88
N ASN A 286 7.49 -26.93 -18.96
CA ASN A 286 8.64 -26.68 -18.10
C ASN A 286 9.22 -25.26 -18.29
N ILE A 287 9.28 -24.76 -19.53
CA ILE A 287 9.72 -23.38 -19.81
C ILE A 287 8.78 -22.36 -19.14
N LEU A 288 7.46 -22.57 -19.27
CA LEU A 288 6.46 -21.67 -18.71
C LEU A 288 6.47 -21.70 -17.18
N ALA A 289 6.60 -22.88 -16.58
CA ALA A 289 6.73 -23.05 -15.14
C ALA A 289 8.01 -22.40 -14.58
N GLN A 290 9.14 -22.50 -15.29
CA GLN A 290 10.38 -21.84 -14.90
C GLN A 290 10.26 -20.31 -14.92
N ARG A 291 9.60 -19.75 -15.94
CA ARG A 291 9.36 -18.29 -16.02
C ARG A 291 8.41 -17.80 -14.94
N GLN A 292 7.33 -18.52 -14.71
CA GLN A 292 6.42 -18.25 -13.59
C GLN A 292 7.19 -18.24 -12.25
N ARG A 293 8.04 -19.25 -12.01
CA ARG A 293 8.85 -19.31 -10.80
C ARG A 293 9.83 -18.13 -10.69
N ALA A 294 10.47 -17.74 -11.79
CA ALA A 294 11.38 -16.61 -11.81
C ALA A 294 10.65 -15.28 -11.50
N ALA A 295 9.44 -15.09 -12.02
CA ALA A 295 8.59 -13.92 -11.71
C ALA A 295 8.19 -13.87 -10.23
N ILE A 296 7.75 -15.00 -9.66
CA ILE A 296 7.46 -15.11 -8.23
C ILE A 296 8.70 -14.79 -7.40
N ASP A 297 9.85 -15.36 -7.74
CA ASP A 297 11.09 -15.19 -7.00
C ASP A 297 11.60 -13.74 -7.03
N GLU A 298 11.49 -13.09 -8.19
CA GLU A 298 11.81 -11.67 -8.33
C GLU A 298 10.86 -10.80 -7.51
N GLN A 299 9.55 -11.05 -7.59
CA GLN A 299 8.56 -10.28 -6.83
C GLN A 299 8.72 -10.47 -5.32
N VAL A 300 9.00 -11.69 -4.84
CA VAL A 300 9.34 -11.95 -3.44
C VAL A 300 10.57 -11.15 -3.02
N ALA A 301 11.61 -11.10 -3.87
CA ALA A 301 12.81 -10.31 -3.59
C ALA A 301 12.47 -8.81 -3.45
N LEU A 302 11.63 -8.28 -4.33
CA LEU A 302 11.16 -6.89 -4.31
C LEU A 302 10.34 -6.56 -3.06
N LEU A 303 9.44 -7.45 -2.62
CA LEU A 303 8.70 -7.25 -1.37
C LEU A 303 9.61 -7.32 -0.13
N SER A 304 10.76 -8.00 -0.24
CA SER A 304 11.65 -8.26 0.90
C SER A 304 12.77 -7.23 1.11
N GLY A 305 13.11 -6.46 0.07
CA GLY A 305 14.33 -5.63 0.04
C GLY A 305 14.07 -4.21 -0.45
N PRO A 306 15.02 -3.28 -0.25
CA PRO A 306 14.85 -1.90 -0.68
C PRO A 306 14.80 -1.80 -2.21
N ILE A 307 13.95 -0.90 -2.72
CA ILE A 307 13.99 -0.51 -4.13
C ILE A 307 15.11 0.54 -4.31
N PRO A 308 16.02 0.37 -5.29
CA PRO A 308 17.04 1.38 -5.58
C PRO A 308 16.42 2.75 -5.89
N ALA A 309 17.07 3.83 -5.45
CA ALA A 309 16.65 5.19 -5.77
C ALA A 309 16.61 5.40 -7.29
N GLY A 310 15.50 5.96 -7.79
CA GLY A 310 15.26 6.11 -9.23
C GLY A 310 14.78 4.83 -9.93
N GLY A 311 14.43 3.80 -9.17
CA GLY A 311 13.83 2.56 -9.63
C GLY A 311 14.77 1.62 -10.38
N GLN A 312 14.20 0.50 -10.83
CA GLN A 312 14.91 -0.49 -11.64
C GLN A 312 13.99 -1.19 -12.65
N PRO A 313 14.51 -1.57 -13.83
CA PRO A 313 13.82 -2.49 -14.74
C PRO A 313 13.60 -3.86 -14.09
N VAL A 314 12.47 -4.46 -14.42
CA VAL A 314 12.13 -5.83 -14.01
C VAL A 314 12.67 -6.82 -15.05
N GLN A 315 13.17 -7.97 -14.60
CA GLN A 315 13.65 -9.05 -15.46
C GLN A 315 12.54 -10.00 -15.92
N ASN A 316 11.56 -10.26 -15.06
CA ASN A 316 10.42 -11.14 -15.28
C ASN A 316 9.11 -10.32 -15.16
N PRO A 317 8.73 -9.64 -16.25
CA PRO A 317 7.53 -8.79 -16.30
C PRO A 317 6.24 -9.61 -16.10
N LEU A 318 5.25 -8.95 -15.49
CA LEU A 318 3.91 -9.52 -15.28
C LEU A 318 2.98 -9.24 -16.47
N LEU A 319 3.24 -8.17 -17.20
CA LEU A 319 2.63 -7.87 -18.49
C LEU A 319 2.96 -9.00 -19.49
N GLY A 320 2.09 -10.01 -19.58
CA GLY A 320 2.23 -11.14 -20.51
C GLY A 320 1.90 -12.52 -19.96
N VAL A 321 1.64 -12.68 -18.65
CA VAL A 321 1.14 -13.97 -18.11
C VAL A 321 -0.31 -14.26 -18.50
N ASP A 322 -1.11 -13.21 -18.69
CA ASP A 322 -2.54 -13.26 -19.04
C ASP A 322 -2.88 -12.50 -20.35
N SER A 323 -1.88 -11.87 -20.96
CA SER A 323 -2.07 -10.85 -21.99
C SER A 323 -1.40 -11.22 -23.30
N SER A 324 -2.09 -10.92 -24.42
CA SER A 324 -1.52 -11.05 -25.76
C SER A 324 -0.58 -9.89 -26.14
N PHE A 325 -0.35 -8.92 -25.25
CA PHE A 325 0.43 -7.70 -25.53
C PHE A 325 1.95 -7.92 -25.67
N GLY A 326 2.40 -9.17 -25.55
CA GLY A 326 3.80 -9.54 -25.41
C GLY A 326 4.24 -9.55 -23.95
N LEU A 327 5.50 -9.89 -23.72
CA LEU A 327 6.08 -9.97 -22.37
C LEU A 327 6.52 -8.58 -21.87
N GLY A 328 6.18 -7.47 -22.53
CA GLY A 328 6.74 -6.17 -22.17
C GLY A 328 8.27 -6.18 -22.20
N THR A 329 8.88 -6.66 -23.27
CA THR A 329 10.34 -6.61 -23.46
C THR A 329 10.73 -5.78 -24.66
N VAL A 330 11.87 -5.08 -24.57
CA VAL A 330 12.44 -4.22 -25.64
C VAL A 330 12.44 -4.90 -27.02
N GLY A 331 12.66 -6.22 -27.07
CA GLY A 331 12.74 -6.99 -28.31
C GLY A 331 11.43 -7.11 -29.09
N ASP A 332 10.28 -7.08 -28.41
CA ASP A 332 8.99 -7.46 -29.00
C ASP A 332 8.51 -6.46 -30.06
N TRP A 333 8.82 -5.18 -29.90
CA TRP A 333 8.41 -4.12 -30.84
C TRP A 333 9.47 -3.77 -31.86
N SER A 334 10.65 -4.41 -31.79
CA SER A 334 11.81 -4.09 -32.63
C SER A 334 11.51 -4.17 -34.13
N THR A 335 10.55 -5.01 -34.54
CA THR A 335 10.13 -5.17 -35.93
C THR A 335 9.41 -3.93 -36.50
N TYR A 336 8.81 -3.11 -35.64
CA TYR A 336 8.09 -1.89 -36.04
C TYR A 336 8.73 -0.61 -35.50
N SER A 337 9.80 -0.73 -34.71
CA SER A 337 10.54 0.42 -34.20
C SER A 337 11.26 1.13 -35.36
N ALA A 338 11.04 2.42 -35.49
CA ALA A 338 11.63 3.24 -36.55
C ALA A 338 13.13 3.56 -36.35
N HIS A 339 13.79 2.87 -35.40
CA HIS A 339 15.14 3.11 -34.89
C HIS A 339 15.31 4.48 -34.19
N GLY A 340 15.93 4.47 -33.01
CA GLY A 340 16.12 5.65 -32.18
C GLY A 340 16.36 5.27 -30.71
N ASN A 341 16.35 6.26 -29.81
CA ASN A 341 16.60 6.04 -28.39
C ASN A 341 15.40 5.44 -27.62
N ALA A 342 14.20 5.34 -28.22
CA ALA A 342 12.98 4.86 -27.58
C ALA A 342 12.25 3.82 -28.43
N VAL A 343 11.76 2.77 -27.80
CA VAL A 343 11.05 1.64 -28.45
C VAL A 343 9.64 2.05 -28.90
N GLN A 344 9.00 2.99 -28.21
CA GLN A 344 7.69 3.54 -28.61
C GLN A 344 7.69 4.33 -29.92
N TYR A 345 8.85 4.61 -30.52
CA TYR A 345 8.92 5.32 -31.80
C TYR A 345 8.63 4.34 -32.92
N LEU A 346 7.33 4.20 -33.23
CA LEU A 346 6.84 3.18 -34.14
C LEU A 346 6.62 3.71 -35.56
N ASN A 347 6.89 2.86 -36.54
CA ASN A 347 6.56 3.10 -37.93
C ASN A 347 5.11 2.74 -38.23
N LEU A 348 4.21 3.71 -37.99
CA LEU A 348 2.77 3.51 -38.17
C LEU A 348 2.38 3.20 -39.61
N ARG A 349 3.16 3.68 -40.58
CA ARG A 349 2.95 3.38 -42.00
C ARG A 349 3.15 1.90 -42.31
N GLU A 350 4.16 1.27 -41.73
CA GLU A 350 4.40 -0.18 -41.88
C GLU A 350 3.42 -1.00 -41.05
N MET A 351 3.11 -0.54 -39.84
CA MET A 351 2.26 -1.25 -38.88
C MET A 351 0.77 -1.23 -39.23
N LEU A 352 0.25 -0.09 -39.74
CA LEU A 352 -1.18 0.13 -39.97
C LEU A 352 -1.58 0.21 -41.46
N GLY A 353 -0.60 0.36 -42.36
CA GLY A 353 -0.79 0.29 -43.81
C GLY A 353 -0.27 1.52 -44.57
N LYS A 354 0.47 1.27 -45.66
CA LYS A 354 1.26 2.29 -46.38
C LYS A 354 0.43 3.38 -47.07
N ASP A 355 -0.80 3.05 -47.45
CA ASP A 355 -1.69 3.90 -48.26
C ASP A 355 -2.74 4.65 -47.43
N LYS A 356 -2.71 4.53 -46.10
CA LYS A 356 -3.71 5.14 -45.20
C LYS A 356 -3.33 6.53 -44.67
N GLY A 357 -2.16 7.05 -45.10
CA GLY A 357 -1.69 8.38 -44.74
C GLY A 357 -1.12 8.52 -43.32
N TYR A 358 -0.75 7.42 -42.67
CA TYR A 358 -0.07 7.45 -41.36
C TYR A 358 1.39 7.91 -41.49
N VAL A 359 1.92 8.51 -40.43
CA VAL A 359 3.32 8.93 -40.36
C VAL A 359 4.26 7.71 -40.33
N SER A 360 5.48 7.88 -40.85
CA SER A 360 6.51 6.84 -40.82
C SER A 360 7.20 6.74 -39.46
N VAL A 361 7.14 7.77 -38.62
CA VAL A 361 7.65 7.74 -37.24
C VAL A 361 6.70 8.57 -36.38
N HIS A 362 6.15 7.96 -35.34
CA HIS A 362 5.33 8.65 -34.35
C HIS A 362 6.00 8.61 -32.98
N ASN A 363 6.26 9.78 -32.39
CA ASN A 363 7.05 9.92 -31.16
C ASN A 363 6.19 10.01 -29.90
N ASN A 364 4.87 10.23 -30.04
CA ASN A 364 3.98 10.52 -28.93
C ASN A 364 2.93 9.40 -28.70
N LEU A 365 3.39 8.15 -28.60
CA LEU A 365 2.50 6.98 -28.45
C LEU A 365 2.37 6.43 -27.02
N CYS A 366 3.00 7.06 -26.04
CA CYS A 366 3.01 6.59 -24.65
C CYS A 366 1.60 6.34 -24.09
N GLY A 367 0.64 7.22 -24.40
CA GLY A 367 -0.76 7.06 -23.99
C GLY A 367 -1.42 5.82 -24.60
N PRO A 368 -1.58 5.73 -25.93
CA PRO A 368 -2.20 4.57 -26.57
C PRO A 368 -1.53 3.24 -26.24
N LEU A 369 -0.20 3.22 -26.10
CA LEU A 369 0.55 2.02 -25.76
C LEU A 369 0.35 1.61 -24.30
N SER A 370 0.18 2.56 -23.39
CA SER A 370 -0.23 2.25 -22.01
C SER A 370 -1.67 1.72 -21.96
N VAL A 371 -2.58 2.27 -22.77
CA VAL A 371 -3.95 1.71 -22.90
C VAL A 371 -3.92 0.32 -23.52
N ALA A 372 -3.03 0.08 -24.49
CA ALA A 372 -2.85 -1.23 -25.11
C ALA A 372 -2.42 -2.28 -24.08
N ALA A 373 -1.46 -1.92 -23.22
CA ALA A 373 -1.02 -2.74 -22.09
C ALA A 373 -2.18 -3.09 -21.14
N ALA A 374 -2.94 -2.08 -20.71
CA ALA A 374 -4.10 -2.25 -19.84
C ALA A 374 -5.20 -3.15 -20.44
N LEU A 375 -5.43 -3.05 -21.76
CA LEU A 375 -6.42 -3.87 -22.46
C LEU A 375 -5.90 -5.27 -22.84
N GLY A 376 -4.62 -5.55 -22.59
CA GLY A 376 -3.95 -6.77 -23.00
C GLY A 376 -3.89 -6.99 -24.52
N LYS A 377 -3.84 -5.90 -25.30
CA LYS A 377 -3.94 -5.90 -26.77
C LYS A 377 -2.63 -5.49 -27.40
N GLU A 378 -2.10 -6.31 -28.31
CA GLU A 378 -0.95 -5.98 -29.15
C GLU A 378 -0.99 -4.52 -29.67
N PRO A 379 0.16 -3.82 -29.77
CA PRO A 379 0.19 -2.41 -30.18
C PRO A 379 -0.58 -2.15 -31.49
N ALA A 380 -0.47 -3.04 -32.47
CA ALA A 380 -1.14 -2.89 -33.76
C ALA A 380 -2.67 -2.99 -33.64
N GLU A 381 -3.16 -3.84 -32.74
CA GLU A 381 -4.58 -3.95 -32.46
C GLU A 381 -5.10 -2.71 -31.73
N ALA A 382 -4.40 -2.25 -30.69
CA ALA A 382 -4.80 -1.06 -29.94
C ALA A 382 -4.77 0.22 -30.79
N LEU A 383 -3.75 0.40 -31.65
CA LEU A 383 -3.73 1.55 -32.57
C LEU A 383 -4.80 1.46 -33.65
N ARG A 384 -5.20 0.25 -34.08
CA ARG A 384 -6.39 0.08 -34.94
C ARG A 384 -7.69 0.39 -34.20
N LEU A 385 -7.79 0.07 -32.92
CA LEU A 385 -8.93 0.48 -32.09
C LEU A 385 -9.07 2.01 -32.11
N LEU A 386 -7.97 2.74 -31.89
CA LEU A 386 -7.95 4.19 -31.98
C LEU A 386 -8.31 4.68 -33.39
N ALA A 387 -7.73 4.10 -34.44
CA ALA A 387 -7.93 4.53 -35.82
C ALA A 387 -9.34 4.25 -36.37
N ASP A 388 -9.89 3.08 -36.08
CA ASP A 388 -11.06 2.55 -36.77
C ASP A 388 -12.34 2.65 -35.92
N LYS A 389 -12.21 2.77 -34.59
CA LYS A 389 -13.34 2.75 -33.65
C LYS A 389 -13.51 4.05 -32.86
N THR A 390 -12.69 5.07 -33.13
CA THR A 390 -12.84 6.40 -32.53
C THR A 390 -12.79 7.51 -33.58
N ASN A 391 -13.11 8.73 -33.18
CA ASN A 391 -12.99 9.92 -34.04
C ASN A 391 -11.56 10.53 -34.04
N TYR A 392 -10.58 9.83 -33.47
CA TYR A 392 -9.22 10.34 -33.24
C TYR A 392 -8.16 9.75 -34.17
N ALA A 393 -8.56 9.12 -35.27
CA ALA A 393 -7.64 8.58 -36.29
C ALA A 393 -6.64 9.64 -36.83
N GLY A 394 -7.05 10.91 -36.84
CA GLY A 394 -6.20 12.03 -37.26
C GLY A 394 -4.93 12.16 -36.44
N VAL A 395 -4.97 11.82 -35.14
CA VAL A 395 -3.80 11.91 -34.25
C VAL A 395 -2.69 10.96 -34.69
N LEU A 396 -3.01 9.81 -35.29
CA LEU A 396 -1.99 8.89 -35.82
C LEU A 396 -1.38 9.34 -37.15
N LYS A 397 -1.95 10.37 -37.78
CA LYS A 397 -1.49 10.93 -39.07
C LYS A 397 -0.63 12.17 -38.88
N VAL A 398 -0.55 12.70 -37.66
CA VAL A 398 0.27 13.86 -37.30
C VAL A 398 1.12 13.49 -36.10
N ASN A 399 2.35 13.99 -35.98
CA ASN A 399 3.23 13.64 -34.86
C ASN A 399 2.94 14.50 -33.62
N GLU A 400 1.67 14.65 -33.26
CA GLU A 400 1.23 15.53 -32.17
C GLU A 400 1.14 14.79 -30.82
N PRO A 401 1.39 15.48 -29.68
CA PRO A 401 1.14 14.91 -28.36
C PRO A 401 -0.32 14.51 -28.17
N MET A 402 -0.55 13.40 -27.49
CA MET A 402 -1.90 12.93 -27.20
C MET A 402 -2.42 13.51 -25.89
N ASN A 403 -3.69 13.94 -25.88
CA ASN A 403 -4.38 14.40 -24.67
C ASN A 403 -5.35 13.33 -24.13
N SER A 404 -6.16 13.67 -23.14
CA SER A 404 -7.03 12.72 -22.43
C SER A 404 -8.12 12.07 -23.26
N ALA A 405 -8.71 12.81 -24.19
CA ALA A 405 -9.94 12.39 -24.86
C ALA A 405 -9.75 11.15 -25.75
N PRO A 406 -8.67 11.02 -26.56
CA PRO A 406 -8.34 9.80 -27.27
C PRO A 406 -8.20 8.57 -26.38
N LEU A 407 -7.56 8.69 -25.20
CA LEU A 407 -7.33 7.54 -24.32
C LEU A 407 -8.63 7.01 -23.72
N ALA A 408 -9.49 7.91 -23.22
CA ALA A 408 -10.82 7.54 -22.75
C ALA A 408 -11.69 6.94 -23.86
N ALA A 409 -11.56 7.46 -25.10
CA ALA A 409 -12.27 6.91 -26.25
C ALA A 409 -11.80 5.50 -26.63
N MET A 410 -10.52 5.17 -26.44
CA MET A 410 -10.01 3.82 -26.66
C MET A 410 -10.62 2.82 -25.66
N PHE A 411 -10.63 3.13 -24.36
CA PHE A 411 -11.31 2.30 -23.36
C PHE A 411 -12.79 2.11 -23.69
N LYS A 412 -13.49 3.21 -24.01
CA LYS A 412 -14.90 3.16 -24.43
C LYS A 412 -15.12 2.29 -25.67
N ALA A 413 -14.23 2.36 -26.66
CA ALA A 413 -14.30 1.52 -27.86
C ALA A 413 -14.05 0.04 -27.57
N ALA A 414 -13.31 -0.29 -26.51
CA ALA A 414 -13.13 -1.64 -25.98
C ALA A 414 -14.29 -2.09 -25.06
N GLY A 415 -15.29 -1.25 -24.81
CA GLY A 415 -16.42 -1.53 -23.93
C GLY A 415 -16.16 -1.28 -22.44
N TRP A 416 -15.10 -0.54 -22.11
CA TRP A 416 -14.75 -0.16 -20.74
C TRP A 416 -15.29 1.24 -20.42
N ASP A 417 -15.59 1.47 -19.15
CA ASP A 417 -15.83 2.83 -18.64
C ASP A 417 -14.52 3.43 -18.15
N SER A 418 -14.39 4.76 -18.18
CA SER A 418 -13.19 5.44 -17.69
C SER A 418 -13.46 6.83 -17.17
N SER A 419 -12.74 7.24 -16.13
CA SER A 419 -12.82 8.57 -15.51
C SER A 419 -11.42 9.11 -15.20
N TRP A 420 -11.25 10.42 -15.29
CA TRP A 420 -10.01 11.08 -14.91
C TRP A 420 -10.05 11.52 -13.45
N ASP A 421 -9.00 11.19 -12.72
CA ASP A 421 -8.60 11.90 -11.53
C ASP A 421 -7.70 13.08 -11.95
N THR A 422 -8.13 14.27 -11.57
CA THR A 422 -7.43 15.53 -11.88
C THR A 422 -6.77 16.13 -10.64
N SER A 423 -6.62 15.36 -9.56
CA SER A 423 -5.88 15.78 -8.38
C SER A 423 -4.44 16.14 -8.76
N PRO A 424 -3.94 17.32 -8.36
CA PRO A 424 -2.52 17.67 -8.55
C PRO A 424 -1.61 16.78 -7.69
N ASP A 425 -2.13 16.28 -6.57
CA ASP A 425 -1.42 15.38 -5.67
C ASP A 425 -1.63 13.92 -6.11
N ALA A 426 -0.55 13.13 -6.05
CA ALA A 426 -0.64 11.70 -6.28
C ALA A 426 -1.59 11.08 -5.24
N PRO A 427 -2.54 10.20 -5.65
CA PRO A 427 -3.38 9.46 -4.71
C PRO A 427 -2.53 8.67 -3.72
N ARG A 428 -3.10 8.28 -2.58
CA ARG A 428 -2.34 7.47 -1.62
C ARG A 428 -2.07 6.08 -2.19
N PRO A 429 -0.95 5.42 -1.84
CA PRO A 429 -0.63 4.10 -2.40
C PRO A 429 -1.72 3.07 -2.14
N GLN A 430 -2.39 3.17 -1.00
CA GLN A 430 -3.53 2.32 -0.63
C GLN A 430 -4.74 2.51 -1.54
N GLU A 431 -5.01 3.74 -1.97
CA GLU A 431 -6.13 4.05 -2.85
C GLU A 431 -5.87 3.45 -4.22
N ILE A 432 -4.64 3.58 -4.73
CA ILE A 432 -4.23 2.95 -5.99
C ILE A 432 -4.28 1.43 -5.89
N ALA A 433 -3.72 0.85 -4.81
CA ALA A 433 -3.76 -0.59 -4.57
C ALA A 433 -5.20 -1.12 -4.51
N GLN A 434 -6.12 -0.38 -3.88
CA GLN A 434 -7.52 -0.77 -3.82
C GLN A 434 -8.21 -0.69 -5.19
N LEU A 435 -7.96 0.36 -5.98
CA LEU A 435 -8.50 0.45 -7.34
C LEU A 435 -8.04 -0.75 -8.19
N LEU A 436 -6.76 -1.13 -8.10
CA LEU A 436 -6.23 -2.30 -8.79
C LEU A 436 -6.87 -3.61 -8.29
N ALA A 437 -7.06 -3.77 -6.98
CA ALA A 437 -7.72 -4.94 -6.40
C ALA A 437 -9.21 -5.06 -6.80
N GLU A 438 -9.86 -3.94 -7.12
CA GLU A 438 -11.20 -3.90 -7.71
C GLU A 438 -11.21 -4.26 -9.22
N GLY A 439 -10.06 -4.62 -9.78
CA GLY A 439 -9.89 -4.98 -11.18
C GLY A 439 -9.87 -3.79 -12.14
N LYS A 440 -9.64 -2.56 -11.63
CA LYS A 440 -9.52 -1.36 -12.47
C LYS A 440 -8.13 -1.26 -13.07
N GLU A 441 -8.05 -0.66 -14.24
CA GLU A 441 -6.80 -0.36 -14.93
C GLU A 441 -6.45 1.11 -14.83
N LEU A 442 -5.18 1.42 -14.61
CA LEU A 442 -4.73 2.76 -14.24
C LEU A 442 -3.65 3.26 -15.21
N ILE A 443 -3.85 4.44 -15.78
CA ILE A 443 -2.87 5.12 -16.63
C ILE A 443 -2.49 6.43 -15.94
N ALA A 444 -1.24 6.58 -15.51
CA ALA A 444 -0.75 7.77 -14.83
C ALA A 444 0.11 8.63 -15.76
N LEU A 445 0.04 9.95 -15.59
CA LEU A 445 0.96 10.90 -16.22
C LEU A 445 2.09 11.24 -15.25
N VAL A 446 3.32 10.91 -15.65
CA VAL A 446 4.53 11.06 -14.82
C VAL A 446 5.69 11.64 -15.60
N GLY A 447 6.70 12.13 -14.88
CA GLY A 447 7.89 12.76 -15.43
C GLY A 447 8.96 11.70 -15.65
N ILE A 448 9.40 11.54 -16.89
CA ILE A 448 10.53 10.67 -17.23
C ILE A 448 11.77 11.48 -17.59
N SER A 449 12.93 10.86 -17.39
CA SER A 449 14.20 11.42 -17.79
C SER A 449 14.28 11.59 -19.31
N SER A 450 14.84 12.71 -19.76
CA SER A 450 15.17 12.93 -21.18
C SER A 450 16.38 12.13 -21.67
N LYS A 451 17.04 11.38 -20.76
CA LYS A 451 18.11 10.44 -21.08
C LYS A 451 17.56 9.22 -21.81
N ALA A 452 18.45 8.47 -22.45
CA ALA A 452 18.07 7.31 -23.27
C ALA A 452 17.37 6.19 -22.48
N ASP A 453 17.46 6.17 -21.15
CA ASP A 453 16.81 5.15 -20.33
C ASP A 453 15.30 5.36 -20.19
N GLY A 454 14.80 6.60 -20.20
CA GLY A 454 13.37 6.91 -20.08
C GLY A 454 12.72 6.52 -18.76
N MET A 455 13.51 6.32 -17.70
CA MET A 455 13.03 5.98 -16.34
C MET A 455 12.34 7.17 -15.67
N LEU A 456 11.43 6.92 -14.73
CA LEU A 456 10.82 7.93 -13.87
C LEU A 456 11.88 8.53 -12.94
N ARG A 457 11.90 9.86 -12.83
CA ARG A 457 12.82 10.57 -11.94
C ARG A 457 12.20 11.86 -11.42
N GLU A 458 12.68 12.30 -10.27
CA GLU A 458 12.39 13.63 -9.74
C GLU A 458 12.82 14.73 -10.74
N ASP A 459 13.97 14.59 -11.40
CA ASP A 459 14.43 15.53 -12.42
C ASP A 459 13.83 15.29 -13.83
N GLY A 460 12.78 14.46 -13.92
CA GLY A 460 12.09 14.15 -15.16
C GLY A 460 11.37 15.37 -15.74
N LEU A 461 11.72 15.76 -16.97
CA LEU A 461 11.14 16.94 -17.64
C LEU A 461 10.14 16.57 -18.75
N ILE A 462 10.03 15.28 -19.09
CA ILE A 462 9.17 14.81 -20.17
C ILE A 462 7.92 14.18 -19.55
N ALA A 463 6.77 14.81 -19.77
CA ALA A 463 5.47 14.23 -19.40
C ALA A 463 5.20 12.96 -20.22
N HIS A 464 4.88 11.87 -19.53
CA HIS A 464 4.79 10.54 -20.13
C HIS A 464 3.68 9.72 -19.47
N PHE A 465 2.85 9.08 -20.29
CA PHE A 465 1.84 8.14 -19.79
C PHE A 465 2.47 6.77 -19.57
N ILE A 466 2.20 6.20 -18.40
CA ILE A 466 2.56 4.81 -18.03
C ILE A 466 1.30 4.06 -17.59
N ASN A 467 1.33 2.73 -17.61
CA ASN A 467 0.29 1.91 -16.99
C ASN A 467 0.76 1.44 -15.61
N VAL A 468 -0.01 1.73 -14.55
CA VAL A 468 0.30 1.27 -13.20
C VAL A 468 -0.21 -0.17 -13.06
N ARG A 469 0.70 -1.12 -12.80
CA ARG A 469 0.40 -2.56 -12.75
C ARG A 469 0.14 -3.06 -11.34
N ALA A 470 0.92 -2.57 -10.37
CA ALA A 470 0.80 -2.99 -8.98
C ALA A 470 1.24 -1.86 -8.04
N VAL A 471 0.58 -1.76 -6.90
CA VAL A 471 1.04 -0.95 -5.77
C VAL A 471 0.96 -1.82 -4.53
N GLU A 472 2.13 -2.06 -3.93
CA GLU A 472 2.27 -3.08 -2.90
C GLU A 472 3.07 -2.55 -1.73
N GLN A 473 2.61 -2.89 -0.53
CA GLN A 473 3.39 -2.67 0.67
C GLN A 473 4.48 -3.74 0.72
N GLN A 474 5.72 -3.31 0.88
CA GLN A 474 6.87 -4.16 1.15
C GLN A 474 6.83 -4.64 2.60
N ALA A 475 7.61 -5.68 2.88
CA ALA A 475 7.72 -6.25 4.21
C ALA A 475 8.01 -5.17 5.26
N ASN A 476 8.97 -4.27 4.99
CA ASN A 476 9.37 -3.19 5.88
C ASN A 476 8.33 -2.05 6.08
N GLY A 477 7.12 -2.20 5.51
CA GLY A 477 6.02 -1.23 5.62
C GLY A 477 6.07 -0.09 4.59
N GLN A 478 7.15 0.03 3.81
CA GLN A 478 7.23 0.97 2.68
C GLN A 478 6.36 0.51 1.52
N TRP A 479 6.01 1.42 0.62
CA TRP A 479 5.24 1.10 -0.58
C TRP A 479 6.13 1.14 -1.82
N MET A 480 5.91 0.19 -2.72
CA MET A 480 6.48 0.19 -4.06
C MET A 480 5.36 0.27 -5.09
N VAL A 481 5.71 0.76 -6.28
CA VAL A 481 4.85 0.73 -7.46
C VAL A 481 5.57 0.03 -8.60
N ARG A 482 4.86 -0.87 -9.26
CA ARG A 482 5.24 -1.50 -10.51
C ARG A 482 4.48 -0.81 -11.63
N VAL A 483 5.20 -0.34 -12.63
CA VAL A 483 4.63 0.33 -13.81
C VAL A 483 5.11 -0.36 -15.07
N TYR A 484 4.27 -0.35 -16.09
CA TYR A 484 4.69 -0.58 -17.45
C TYR A 484 5.00 0.77 -18.13
N ASN A 485 6.23 0.89 -18.61
CA ASN A 485 6.75 2.08 -19.29
C ASN A 485 6.88 1.81 -20.80
N PRO A 486 6.00 2.38 -21.64
CA PRO A 486 6.05 2.16 -23.08
C PRO A 486 7.27 2.79 -23.75
N PHE A 487 7.98 3.74 -23.10
CA PHE A 487 9.16 4.38 -23.68
C PHE A 487 10.21 3.35 -24.13
N GLN A 488 10.48 2.35 -23.29
CA GLN A 488 11.39 1.24 -23.58
C GLN A 488 10.68 -0.11 -23.69
N ASN A 489 9.35 -0.15 -23.69
CA ASN A 489 8.56 -1.37 -23.65
C ASN A 489 9.02 -2.33 -22.54
N ARG A 490 8.92 -1.89 -21.27
CA ARG A 490 9.29 -2.74 -20.13
C ARG A 490 8.54 -2.39 -18.86
N GLU A 491 8.48 -3.37 -17.95
CA GLU A 491 8.09 -3.10 -16.58
C GLU A 491 9.26 -2.58 -15.74
N GLU A 492 8.93 -1.69 -14.82
CA GLU A 492 9.84 -1.00 -13.93
C GLU A 492 9.22 -0.94 -12.54
N VAL A 493 10.06 -0.96 -11.50
CA VAL A 493 9.63 -0.82 -10.11
C VAL A 493 10.30 0.37 -9.46
N TYR A 494 9.53 1.11 -8.68
CA TYR A 494 9.93 2.34 -8.01
C TYR A 494 9.50 2.32 -6.55
N SER A 495 10.26 3.00 -5.70
CA SER A 495 9.75 3.39 -4.39
C SER A 495 8.56 4.33 -4.57
N TRP A 496 7.61 4.32 -3.63
CA TRP A 496 6.48 5.25 -3.70
C TRP A 496 6.91 6.73 -3.69
N ALA A 497 8.00 7.02 -2.98
CA ALA A 497 8.59 8.36 -2.93
C ALA A 497 9.09 8.81 -4.32
N ASP A 498 9.82 7.95 -5.04
CA ASP A 498 10.31 8.27 -6.39
C ASP A 498 9.15 8.47 -7.38
N PHE A 499 8.12 7.62 -7.29
CA PHE A 499 6.92 7.76 -8.12
C PHE A 499 6.18 9.07 -7.86
N THR A 500 5.99 9.43 -6.59
CA THR A 500 5.33 10.68 -6.18
C THR A 500 6.13 11.90 -6.60
N ALA A 501 7.46 11.84 -6.49
CA ALA A 501 8.36 12.89 -6.97
C ALA A 501 8.24 13.08 -8.50
N ALA A 502 8.25 11.98 -9.26
CA ALA A 502 8.03 12.01 -10.71
C ALA A 502 6.64 12.55 -11.07
N TRP A 503 5.60 12.23 -10.29
CA TRP A 503 4.25 12.75 -10.47
C TRP A 503 4.19 14.27 -10.30
N HIS A 504 4.69 14.81 -9.18
CA HIS A 504 4.56 16.24 -8.88
C HIS A 504 5.36 17.13 -9.83
N ASN A 505 6.48 16.64 -10.36
CA ASN A 505 7.30 17.42 -11.29
C ASN A 505 6.81 17.36 -12.75
N THR A 506 5.65 16.73 -12.99
CA THR A 506 5.09 16.58 -14.33
C THR A 506 4.19 17.74 -14.74
N ASN A 507 4.62 18.47 -15.76
CA ASN A 507 3.76 19.44 -16.44
C ASN A 507 2.51 18.75 -17.02
N GLY A 508 1.34 19.13 -16.53
CA GLY A 508 0.03 18.58 -16.95
C GLY A 508 -0.82 18.04 -15.80
N ASN A 509 -0.19 17.65 -14.68
CA ASN A 509 -0.88 17.17 -13.48
C ASN A 509 -1.62 18.29 -12.73
N GLU A 510 -1.19 19.54 -12.89
CA GLU A 510 -1.75 20.71 -12.19
C GLU A 510 -3.16 21.16 -12.66
N SER A 511 -3.71 20.58 -13.73
CA SER A 511 -4.98 21.11 -14.29
C SER A 511 -5.85 20.16 -15.09
N THR A 512 -5.34 19.04 -15.64
CA THR A 512 -6.16 18.28 -16.61
C THR A 512 -5.94 16.76 -16.69
N TYR A 513 -4.74 16.21 -16.40
CA TYR A 513 -4.38 14.86 -16.90
C TYR A 513 -3.61 13.96 -15.91
N ALA A 514 -4.01 13.89 -14.64
CA ALA A 514 -3.20 13.21 -13.62
C ALA A 514 -3.24 11.67 -13.72
N MET A 515 -4.42 11.06 -13.56
CA MET A 515 -4.59 9.62 -13.75
C MET A 515 -5.93 9.27 -14.39
N LEU A 516 -5.90 8.37 -15.37
CA LEU A 516 -7.08 7.75 -15.96
C LEU A 516 -7.35 6.43 -15.24
N VAL A 517 -8.55 6.32 -14.67
CA VAL A 517 -9.05 5.11 -14.03
C VAL A 517 -10.05 4.46 -14.98
N ALA A 518 -9.77 3.25 -15.46
CA ALA A 518 -10.63 2.48 -16.34
C ALA A 518 -11.25 1.29 -15.59
N THR A 519 -12.54 1.07 -15.78
CA THR A 519 -13.29 -0.04 -15.18
C THR A 519 -13.70 -1.02 -16.27
N PRO A 520 -13.38 -2.32 -16.14
CA PRO A 520 -13.77 -3.33 -17.11
C PRO A 520 -15.30 -3.47 -17.17
N PRO A 521 -15.85 -3.95 -18.30
CA PRO A 521 -17.26 -4.31 -18.37
C PRO A 521 -17.58 -5.37 -17.32
N ALA A 522 -18.78 -5.30 -16.74
CA ALA A 522 -19.25 -6.35 -15.83
C ALA A 522 -19.16 -7.72 -16.51
N GLN A 523 -18.54 -8.69 -15.85
CA GLN A 523 -18.50 -10.08 -16.34
C GLN A 523 -19.94 -10.56 -16.51
N GLN A 524 -20.32 -10.89 -17.74
CA GLN A 524 -21.64 -11.46 -18.08
C GLN A 524 -21.65 -12.98 -17.91
#